data_AF-A0A6G0RH20-F1
#
_entry.id   AF-A0A6G0RH20-F1
#
_cell.length_a   1.000
_cell.length_b   1.000
_cell.length_c   1.000
_cell.angle_alpha   90.00
_cell.angle_beta   90.00
_cell.angle_gamma   90.00
#
_symmetry.space_group_name_H-M   'P 1'
#
loop_
_entity.id
_entity.type
_entity.pdbx_description
1 polymer ?
#
loop_
_entity_poly.entity_id
_entity_poly.type
_entity_poly.pdbx_seq_one_letter_code
_entity_poly.pdbx_strand_id
1 'polypeptide(L)'
;MSSSDGERSVSLVACAACVAAILLFQYLVSAQPLDAAQNDVKHRGDLHVQRKLQHVGTGVMIYAASRFFGPLAGATVLLVFAVLFYGLHELRGRSEAVNSAYIKCFRTILRQYEVSRAALPGAYYFLLGSGLSLALFPPRVARLAILHLSVGDPAAAFFGTLYGRHKLVALVGKVGGAKSMEGAVGCLCATAAAIFAALVVERDFYFDVVDGDFGAVAGMISTISLAAGVGAAAAELLDVGGWDDNLTLPLLSGLFLQLTVGGLL
;
A
#
# COMPACT_ATOMS: atom_id res chain seq x y z
N MET A 1 35.94 15.21 -12.55
CA MET A 1 36.26 15.17 -11.10
C MET A 1 35.84 16.49 -10.48
N SER A 2 35.33 16.42 -9.24
CA SER A 2 34.63 17.46 -8.45
C SER A 2 33.10 17.48 -8.69
N SER A 3 32.31 16.56 -8.13
CA SER A 3 31.86 16.43 -6.72
C SER A 3 30.70 17.37 -6.34
N SER A 4 29.49 16.84 -6.36
CA SER A 4 28.52 16.96 -5.25
C SER A 4 27.30 16.07 -5.53
N ASP A 5 27.46 14.75 -5.47
CA ASP A 5 26.36 13.92 -5.00
C ASP A 5 26.21 14.27 -3.51
N GLY A 6 25.47 15.34 -3.26
CA GLY A 6 25.01 15.66 -1.92
C GLY A 6 24.08 14.55 -1.53
N GLU A 7 24.60 13.56 -0.78
CA GLU A 7 23.80 12.81 0.16
C GLU A 7 22.97 13.86 0.90
N ARG A 8 21.69 14.01 0.54
CA ARG A 8 20.76 14.82 1.34
C ARG A 8 20.77 14.15 2.69
N SER A 9 21.53 14.73 3.62
CA SER A 9 21.52 14.34 5.02
C SER A 9 20.06 14.19 5.41
N VAL A 10 19.63 12.97 5.73
CA VAL A 10 18.26 12.70 6.13
C VAL A 10 17.97 13.65 7.27
N SER A 11 17.11 14.63 7.04
CA SER A 11 16.69 15.52 8.11
C SER A 11 15.93 14.65 9.10
N LEU A 12 16.60 14.26 10.19
CA LEU A 12 16.01 13.45 11.26
C LEU A 12 14.71 14.10 11.74
N VAL A 13 14.66 15.43 11.71
CA VAL A 13 13.46 16.24 12.00
C VAL A 13 12.34 15.95 10.98
N ALA A 14 12.63 15.97 9.68
CA ALA A 14 11.64 15.66 8.64
C ALA A 14 11.16 14.21 8.75
N CYS A 15 12.07 13.26 8.98
CA CYS A 15 11.71 11.85 9.17
C CYS A 15 10.82 11.66 10.41
N ALA A 16 11.18 12.26 11.55
CA ALA A 16 10.38 12.22 12.77
C ALA A 16 9.01 12.88 12.57
N ALA A 17 8.94 14.00 11.85
CA ALA A 17 7.69 14.67 11.53
C ALA A 17 6.77 13.79 10.65
N CYS A 18 7.32 13.12 9.62
CA CYS A 18 6.54 12.18 8.81
C CYS A 18 6.01 11.00 9.63
N VAL A 19 6.85 10.40 10.48
CA VAL A 19 6.43 9.31 11.38
C VAL A 19 5.35 9.79 12.34
N ALA A 20 5.53 10.95 12.98
CA ALA A 20 4.55 11.53 13.88
C ALA A 20 3.22 11.82 13.17
N ALA A 21 3.26 12.34 11.94
CA ALA A 21 2.07 12.58 11.14
C ALA A 21 1.33 11.26 10.81
N ILE A 22 2.05 10.21 10.41
CA ILE A 22 1.46 8.89 10.12
C ILE A 22 0.83 8.30 11.38
N LEU A 23 1.50 8.36 12.53
CA LEU A 23 0.97 7.88 13.81
C LEU A 23 -0.24 8.68 14.27
N LEU A 24 -0.23 10.00 14.11
CA LEU A 24 -1.38 10.86 14.39
C LEU A 24 -2.56 10.48 13.49
N PHE A 25 -2.33 10.29 12.20
CA PHE A 25 -3.35 9.81 11.27
C PHE A 25 -3.90 8.44 11.69
N GLN A 26 -3.04 7.48 12.07
CA GLN A 26 -3.50 6.18 12.59
C GLN A 26 -4.41 6.35 13.81
N TYR A 27 -3.99 7.20 14.75
CA TYR A 27 -4.76 7.46 15.96
C TYR A 27 -6.12 8.08 15.65
N LEU A 28 -6.15 9.12 14.80
CA LEU A 28 -7.40 9.79 14.41
C LEU A 28 -8.36 8.85 13.70
N VAL A 29 -7.86 8.04 12.75
CA VAL A 29 -8.70 7.06 12.05
C VAL A 29 -9.18 5.97 12.99
N SER A 30 -8.35 5.50 13.94
CA SER A 30 -8.75 4.47 14.91
C SER A 30 -9.74 4.99 15.96
N ALA A 31 -9.66 6.28 16.31
CA ALA A 31 -10.45 6.90 17.37
C ALA A 31 -11.87 7.31 16.94
N GLN A 32 -12.23 7.25 15.65
CA GLN A 32 -13.57 7.61 15.21
C GLN A 32 -14.63 6.63 15.75
N PRO A 33 -15.65 7.12 16.51
CA PRO A 33 -16.74 6.28 17.01
C PRO A 33 -17.56 5.67 15.86
N LEU A 34 -18.08 4.47 16.10
CA LEU A 34 -19.06 3.81 15.22
C LEU A 34 -20.44 4.49 15.34
N ASP A 35 -20.59 5.76 14.93
CA ASP A 35 -21.89 6.44 15.00
C ASP A 35 -22.35 6.96 13.63
N ALA A 36 -23.59 6.58 13.27
CA ALA A 36 -24.42 7.03 12.13
C ALA A 36 -24.45 6.22 10.81
N ALA A 37 -24.49 4.88 10.86
CA ALA A 37 -25.01 4.08 9.73
C ALA A 37 -25.73 2.77 10.13
N GLN A 38 -26.26 2.70 11.35
CA GLN A 38 -27.22 1.66 11.72
C GLN A 38 -28.61 2.26 11.70
N ASN A 39 -29.14 2.48 10.50
CA ASN A 39 -30.56 2.36 10.23
C ASN A 39 -30.73 2.11 8.72
N ASP A 40 -31.22 0.90 8.46
CA ASP A 40 -31.83 0.43 7.23
C ASP A 40 -30.96 -0.34 6.20
N VAL A 41 -31.47 -1.53 5.91
CA VAL A 41 -31.11 -2.47 4.84
C VAL A 41 -29.80 -3.26 4.99
N LYS A 42 -29.96 -4.58 5.23
CA LYS A 42 -28.96 -5.64 5.04
C LYS A 42 -28.25 -5.53 3.67
N HIS A 43 -27.00 -5.01 3.62
CA HIS A 43 -25.86 -5.42 2.74
C HIS A 43 -24.68 -4.40 2.67
N ARG A 44 -24.39 -3.63 3.72
CA ARG A 44 -23.28 -2.62 3.69
C ARG A 44 -22.30 -2.67 4.87
N GLY A 45 -22.43 -3.66 5.75
CA GLY A 45 -21.54 -3.87 6.90
C GLY A 45 -20.14 -4.42 6.55
N ASP A 46 -19.99 -5.06 5.38
CA ASP A 46 -18.76 -5.79 4.99
C ASP A 46 -17.77 -4.95 4.17
N LEU A 47 -18.07 -3.67 3.92
CA LEU A 47 -17.19 -2.80 3.13
C LEU A 47 -15.92 -2.42 3.88
N HIS A 48 -15.88 -2.58 5.21
CA HIS A 48 -14.74 -2.23 6.08
C HIS A 48 -14.12 -0.87 5.68
N VAL A 49 -14.97 0.16 5.48
CA VAL A 49 -14.57 1.44 4.88
C VAL A 49 -13.47 2.13 5.68
N GLN A 50 -13.56 2.10 7.01
CA GLN A 50 -12.54 2.70 7.90
C GLN A 50 -11.18 2.04 7.74
N ARG A 51 -11.11 0.71 7.58
CA ARG A 51 -9.88 0.00 7.27
C ARG A 51 -9.34 0.40 5.91
N LYS A 52 -10.19 0.50 4.88
CA LYS A 52 -9.78 0.93 3.54
C LYS A 52 -9.24 2.36 3.57
N LEU A 53 -9.88 3.27 4.30
CA LEU A 53 -9.43 4.64 4.49
C LEU A 53 -8.08 4.69 5.22
N GLN A 54 -7.94 3.90 6.29
CA GLN A 54 -6.66 3.76 7.01
C GLN A 54 -5.57 3.26 6.05
N HIS A 55 -5.84 2.23 5.27
CA HIS A 55 -4.90 1.64 4.31
C HIS A 55 -4.46 2.64 3.24
N VAL A 56 -5.42 3.30 2.58
CA VAL A 56 -5.16 4.33 1.56
C VAL A 56 -4.39 5.50 2.16
N GLY A 57 -4.83 6.04 3.30
CA GLY A 57 -4.19 7.20 3.89
C GLY A 57 -2.75 6.90 4.34
N THR A 58 -2.53 5.76 4.99
CA THR A 58 -1.19 5.35 5.44
C THR A 58 -0.24 5.19 4.27
N GLY A 59 -0.66 4.48 3.22
CA GLY A 59 0.18 4.25 2.05
C GLY A 59 0.48 5.53 1.27
N VAL A 60 -0.50 6.41 1.08
CA VAL A 60 -0.29 7.72 0.44
C VAL A 60 0.66 8.59 1.27
N MET A 61 0.56 8.55 2.60
CA MET A 61 1.50 9.27 3.46
C MET A 61 2.91 8.69 3.40
N ILE A 62 3.09 7.37 3.34
CA ILE A 62 4.40 6.73 3.15
C ILE A 62 4.97 7.06 1.77
N TYR A 63 4.13 7.02 0.73
CA TYR A 63 4.48 7.46 -0.62
C TYR A 63 4.95 8.92 -0.61
N ALA A 64 4.20 9.85 -0.03
CA ALA A 64 4.61 11.25 0.06
C ALA A 64 5.90 11.43 0.87
N ALA A 65 6.00 10.76 2.03
CA ALA A 65 7.14 10.82 2.94
C ALA A 65 8.43 10.36 2.27
N SER A 66 8.39 9.29 1.47
CA SER A 66 9.56 8.73 0.79
C SER A 66 10.21 9.65 -0.26
N ARG A 67 9.63 10.83 -0.52
CA ARG A 67 10.24 11.88 -1.34
C ARG A 67 11.37 12.60 -0.60
N PHE A 68 11.31 12.60 0.74
CA PHE A 68 12.15 13.42 1.62
C PHE A 68 13.33 12.67 2.24
N PHE A 69 13.38 11.35 2.12
CA PHE A 69 14.46 10.53 2.69
C PHE A 69 14.94 9.47 1.71
N GLY A 70 16.19 9.03 1.90
CA GLY A 70 16.77 7.96 1.10
C GLY A 70 16.00 6.63 1.27
N PRO A 71 15.97 5.76 0.24
CA PRO A 71 15.23 4.50 0.28
C PRO A 71 15.62 3.62 1.47
N LEU A 72 16.91 3.55 1.80
CA LEU A 72 17.41 2.74 2.92
C LEU A 72 16.92 3.25 4.27
N ALA A 73 16.87 4.57 4.48
CA ALA A 73 16.36 5.15 5.72
C ALA A 73 14.86 4.88 5.86
N GLY A 74 14.09 5.08 4.78
CA GLY A 74 12.67 4.76 4.74
C GLY A 74 12.39 3.28 4.99
N ALA A 75 13.11 2.39 4.30
CA ALA A 75 13.03 0.96 4.49
C ALA A 75 13.33 0.57 5.94
N THR A 76 14.42 1.10 6.51
CA THR A 76 14.81 0.83 7.90
C THR A 76 13.71 1.22 8.87
N VAL A 77 13.13 2.41 8.74
CA VAL A 77 12.02 2.85 9.60
C VAL A 77 10.83 1.89 9.48
N LEU A 78 10.37 1.59 8.26
CA LEU A 78 9.22 0.71 8.05
C LEU A 78 9.45 -0.71 8.58
N LEU A 79 10.64 -1.28 8.35
CA LEU A 79 11.01 -2.61 8.82
C LEU A 79 11.15 -2.66 10.35
N VAL A 80 11.70 -1.62 10.98
CA VAL A 80 11.71 -1.49 12.44
C VAL A 80 10.29 -1.48 12.99
N PHE A 81 9.38 -0.69 12.41
CA PHE A 81 7.98 -0.70 12.83
C PHE A 81 7.30 -2.06 12.59
N ALA A 82 7.61 -2.77 11.50
CA ALA A 82 7.13 -4.14 11.29
C ALA A 82 7.58 -5.07 12.44
N VAL A 83 8.85 -5.02 12.84
CA VAL A 83 9.36 -5.79 14.00
C VAL A 83 8.67 -5.38 15.30
N LEU A 84 8.41 -4.09 15.52
CA LEU A 84 7.67 -3.61 16.69
C LEU A 84 6.23 -4.14 16.70
N PHE A 85 5.54 -4.17 15.56
CA PHE A 85 4.19 -4.74 15.44
C PHE A 85 4.17 -6.26 15.69
N TYR A 86 5.20 -6.97 15.23
CA TYR A 86 5.39 -8.38 15.56
C TYR A 86 5.58 -8.59 17.07
N GLY A 87 6.48 -7.81 17.70
CA GLY A 87 6.69 -7.86 19.14
C GLY A 87 5.41 -7.53 19.93
N LEU A 88 4.62 -6.55 19.48
CA LEU A 88 3.32 -6.22 20.07
C LEU A 88 2.33 -7.40 19.94
N HIS A 89 2.31 -8.10 18.81
CA HIS A 89 1.50 -9.30 18.62
C HIS A 89 1.87 -10.40 19.64
N GLU A 90 3.16 -10.65 19.84
CA GLU A 90 3.64 -11.61 20.86
C GLU A 90 3.27 -11.16 22.28
N LEU A 91 3.41 -9.88 22.60
CA LEU A 91 3.04 -9.32 23.92
C LEU A 91 1.54 -9.41 24.18
N ARG A 92 0.68 -9.24 23.16
CA ARG A 92 -0.77 -9.49 23.27
C ARG A 92 -1.07 -10.93 23.70
N GLY A 93 -0.22 -11.89 23.35
CA GLY A 93 -0.40 -13.27 23.79
C GLY A 93 0.07 -13.58 25.21
N ARG A 94 0.87 -12.70 25.80
CA ARG A 94 1.42 -12.86 27.14
C ARG A 94 0.70 -12.03 28.20
N SER A 95 -0.07 -11.02 27.80
CA SER A 95 -0.75 -10.10 28.71
C SER A 95 -2.15 -9.74 28.21
N GLU A 96 -3.17 -10.12 28.99
CA GLU A 96 -4.56 -9.75 28.71
C GLU A 96 -4.80 -8.24 28.79
N ALA A 97 -4.03 -7.53 29.61
CA ALA A 97 -4.09 -6.07 29.67
C ALA A 97 -3.64 -5.43 28.34
N VAL A 98 -2.52 -5.91 27.77
CA VAL A 98 -2.02 -5.45 26.47
C VAL A 98 -3.00 -5.83 25.36
N ASN A 99 -3.53 -7.06 25.37
CA ASN A 99 -4.52 -7.50 24.38
C ASN A 99 -5.79 -6.65 24.41
N SER A 100 -6.32 -6.39 25.61
CA SER A 100 -7.52 -5.58 25.80
C SER A 100 -7.31 -4.14 25.37
N ALA A 101 -6.16 -3.54 25.72
CA ALA A 101 -5.79 -2.20 25.28
C ALA A 101 -5.64 -2.11 23.75
N TYR A 102 -4.97 -3.10 23.14
CA TYR A 102 -4.81 -3.18 21.70
C TYR A 102 -6.14 -3.30 20.96
N ILE A 103 -7.00 -4.25 21.37
CA ILE A 103 -8.32 -4.43 20.77
C ILE A 103 -9.14 -3.16 20.96
N LYS A 104 -9.14 -2.55 22.15
CA LYS A 104 -9.87 -1.29 22.40
C LYS A 104 -9.43 -0.18 21.46
N CYS A 105 -8.12 -0.08 21.18
CA CYS A 105 -7.56 0.96 20.30
C CYS A 105 -7.91 0.70 18.82
N PHE A 106 -7.81 -0.54 18.34
CA PHE A 106 -7.87 -0.87 16.91
C PHE A 106 -9.13 -1.64 16.49
N ARG A 107 -10.14 -1.80 17.36
CA ARG A 107 -11.34 -2.62 17.13
C ARG A 107 -12.03 -2.32 15.80
N THR A 108 -12.07 -1.06 15.41
CA THR A 108 -12.77 -0.60 14.21
C THR A 108 -12.06 -0.97 12.90
N ILE A 109 -10.78 -1.32 12.97
CA ILE A 109 -9.92 -1.63 11.81
C ILE A 109 -9.63 -3.13 11.72
N LEU A 110 -9.51 -3.81 12.86
CA LEU A 110 -9.13 -5.23 12.92
C LEU A 110 -10.23 -6.16 12.37
N ARG A 111 -9.80 -7.21 11.65
CA ARG A 111 -10.64 -8.35 11.26
C ARG A 111 -10.78 -9.33 12.42
N GLN A 112 -11.85 -10.12 12.41
CA GLN A 112 -12.16 -11.08 13.48
C GLN A 112 -11.02 -12.07 13.77
N TYR A 113 -10.34 -12.55 12.74
CA TYR A 113 -9.20 -13.47 12.91
C TYR A 113 -7.92 -12.78 13.42
N GLU A 114 -7.78 -11.46 13.24
CA GLU A 114 -6.68 -10.66 13.81
C GLU A 114 -6.97 -10.36 15.30
N VAL A 115 -8.25 -10.20 15.66
CA VAL A 115 -8.73 -10.09 17.04
C VAL A 115 -8.46 -11.40 17.79
N SER A 116 -8.77 -12.55 17.19
CA SER A 116 -8.50 -13.88 17.78
C SER A 116 -7.03 -14.28 17.74
N ARG A 117 -6.14 -13.47 17.14
CA ARG A 117 -4.71 -13.75 16.95
C ARG A 117 -4.43 -14.98 16.10
N ALA A 118 -5.37 -15.42 15.27
CA ALA A 118 -5.14 -16.50 14.30
C ALA A 118 -4.18 -16.08 13.17
N ALA A 119 -4.00 -14.78 12.97
CA ALA A 119 -2.98 -14.22 12.09
C ALA A 119 -2.39 -12.92 12.67
N LEU A 120 -1.22 -12.54 12.16
CA LEU A 120 -0.65 -11.21 12.37
C LEU A 120 -1.58 -10.13 11.76
N PRO A 121 -1.64 -8.93 12.35
CA PRO A 121 -2.43 -7.84 11.79
C PRO A 121 -1.93 -7.42 10.40
N GLY A 122 -2.83 -7.04 9.49
CA GLY A 122 -2.45 -6.55 8.16
C GLY A 122 -1.41 -5.42 8.16
N ALA A 123 -1.39 -4.56 9.20
CA ALA A 123 -0.40 -3.50 9.37
C ALA A 123 1.05 -4.03 9.42
N TYR A 124 1.28 -5.22 10.00
CA TYR A 124 2.60 -5.86 9.99
C TYR A 124 3.06 -6.13 8.55
N TYR A 125 2.21 -6.78 7.76
CA TYR A 125 2.51 -7.12 6.37
C TYR A 125 2.62 -5.88 5.49
N PHE A 126 1.83 -4.84 5.74
CA PHE A 126 1.87 -3.57 5.01
C PHE A 126 3.22 -2.88 5.17
N LEU A 127 3.69 -2.79 6.42
CA LEU A 127 4.99 -2.19 6.74
C LEU A 127 6.13 -3.04 6.19
N LEU A 128 6.03 -4.37 6.30
CA LEU A 128 7.02 -5.29 5.76
C LEU A 128 7.10 -5.20 4.23
N GLY A 129 5.98 -5.26 3.52
CA GLY A 129 5.92 -5.16 2.06
C GLY A 129 6.43 -3.82 1.55
N SER A 130 5.98 -2.71 2.16
CA SER A 130 6.45 -1.37 1.81
C SER A 130 7.94 -1.18 2.10
N GLY A 131 8.41 -1.67 3.26
CA GLY A 131 9.82 -1.61 3.65
C GLY A 131 10.73 -2.42 2.72
N LEU A 132 10.31 -3.63 2.35
CA LEU A 132 11.03 -4.46 1.39
C LEU A 132 11.01 -3.85 -0.02
N SER A 133 9.89 -3.26 -0.46
CA SER A 133 9.86 -2.56 -1.75
C SER A 133 10.86 -1.39 -1.79
N LEU A 134 10.97 -0.59 -0.72
CA LEU A 134 11.99 0.46 -0.62
C LEU A 134 13.43 -0.08 -0.55
N ALA A 135 13.63 -1.28 -0.01
CA ALA A 135 14.95 -1.91 0.09
C ALA A 135 15.40 -2.58 -1.21
N LEU A 136 14.47 -3.14 -1.99
CA LEU A 136 14.76 -4.02 -3.13
C LEU A 136 14.68 -3.30 -4.48
N PHE A 137 13.88 -2.24 -4.61
CA PHE A 137 13.67 -1.55 -5.87
C PHE A 137 14.28 -0.14 -5.89
N PRO A 138 14.63 0.39 -7.08
CA PRO A 138 14.99 1.79 -7.23
C PRO A 138 13.88 2.72 -6.68
N PRO A 139 14.23 3.92 -6.15
CA PRO A 139 13.30 4.80 -5.47
C PRO A 139 12.02 5.09 -6.28
N ARG A 140 12.16 5.32 -7.59
CA ARG A 140 11.05 5.60 -8.51
C ARG A 140 10.08 4.41 -8.59
N VAL A 141 10.58 3.19 -8.79
CA VAL A 141 9.76 1.96 -8.84
C VAL A 141 9.14 1.64 -7.48
N ALA A 142 9.92 1.72 -6.41
CA ALA A 142 9.47 1.39 -5.05
C ALA A 142 8.28 2.27 -4.61
N ARG A 143 8.34 3.57 -4.91
CA ARG A 143 7.26 4.53 -4.62
C ARG A 143 5.97 4.15 -5.35
N LEU A 144 6.04 3.87 -6.64
CA LEU A 144 4.86 3.49 -7.43
C LEU A 144 4.26 2.15 -6.95
N ALA A 145 5.10 1.20 -6.53
CA ALA A 145 4.64 -0.06 -5.95
C ALA A 145 3.90 0.12 -4.62
N ILE A 146 4.37 1.02 -3.74
CA ILE A 146 3.67 1.39 -2.51
C ILE A 146 2.35 2.10 -2.84
N LEU A 147 2.32 2.96 -3.86
CA LEU A 147 1.09 3.65 -4.27
C LEU A 147 0.04 2.66 -4.82
N HIS A 148 0.47 1.64 -5.56
CA HIS A 148 -0.38 0.51 -5.95
C HIS A 148 -0.96 -0.19 -4.72
N LEU A 149 -0.12 -0.66 -3.78
CA LEU A 149 -0.61 -1.29 -2.56
C LEU A 149 -1.61 -0.38 -1.82
N SER A 150 -1.32 0.91 -1.77
CA SER A 150 -2.12 1.90 -1.07
C SER A 150 -3.52 2.10 -1.67
N VAL A 151 -3.65 2.12 -3.00
CA VAL A 151 -4.89 2.54 -3.69
C VAL A 151 -5.54 1.38 -4.44
N GLY A 152 -4.73 0.57 -5.12
CA GLY A 152 -5.18 -0.57 -5.92
C GLY A 152 -5.82 -1.67 -5.07
N ASP A 153 -5.20 -2.10 -3.97
CA ASP A 153 -5.75 -3.15 -3.10
C ASP A 153 -7.11 -2.74 -2.48
N PRO A 154 -7.24 -1.56 -1.85
CA PRO A 154 -8.54 -1.12 -1.36
C PRO A 154 -9.61 -1.02 -2.44
N ALA A 155 -9.24 -0.58 -3.65
CA ALA A 155 -10.15 -0.55 -4.81
C ALA A 155 -10.55 -1.95 -5.24
N ALA A 156 -9.60 -2.88 -5.33
CA ALA A 156 -9.86 -4.27 -5.69
C ALA A 156 -10.86 -4.92 -4.73
N ALA A 157 -10.62 -4.77 -3.43
CA ALA A 157 -11.52 -5.28 -2.42
C ALA A 157 -12.85 -4.48 -2.34
N PHE A 158 -12.91 -3.22 -2.78
CA PHE A 158 -14.16 -2.45 -2.82
C PHE A 158 -15.05 -2.92 -3.98
N PHE A 159 -14.52 -2.92 -5.21
CA PHE A 159 -15.25 -3.37 -6.39
C PHE A 159 -15.51 -4.88 -6.36
N GLY A 160 -14.60 -5.68 -5.80
CA GLY A 160 -14.78 -7.11 -5.60
C GLY A 160 -15.87 -7.46 -4.60
N THR A 161 -16.08 -6.64 -3.55
CA THR A 161 -17.20 -6.83 -2.60
C THR A 161 -18.53 -6.39 -3.21
N LEU A 162 -18.57 -5.27 -3.94
CA LEU A 162 -19.81 -4.74 -4.51
C LEU A 162 -20.28 -5.49 -5.76
N TYR A 163 -19.35 -5.87 -6.63
CA TYR A 163 -19.64 -6.35 -7.99
C TYR A 163 -19.01 -7.69 -8.31
N GLY A 164 -18.28 -8.32 -7.38
CA GLY A 164 -17.45 -9.51 -7.63
C GLY A 164 -18.21 -10.79 -7.93
N ARG A 165 -18.92 -10.83 -9.07
CA ARG A 165 -19.69 -11.98 -9.55
C ARG A 165 -18.79 -13.03 -10.17
N HIS A 166 -17.75 -12.61 -10.88
CA HIS A 166 -16.85 -13.51 -11.60
C HIS A 166 -15.63 -13.84 -10.74
N LYS A 167 -15.76 -14.88 -9.91
CA LYS A 167 -14.69 -15.35 -9.01
C LYS A 167 -13.63 -16.14 -9.77
N LEU A 168 -12.36 -15.81 -9.53
CA LEU A 168 -11.24 -16.47 -10.20
C LEU A 168 -11.02 -17.91 -9.76
N VAL A 169 -11.37 -18.30 -8.53
CA VAL A 169 -11.30 -19.72 -8.12
C VAL A 169 -12.06 -20.64 -9.07
N ALA A 170 -13.16 -20.16 -9.66
CA ALA A 170 -13.94 -20.92 -10.62
C ALA A 170 -13.25 -21.08 -11.99
N LEU A 171 -12.28 -20.22 -12.31
CA LEU A 171 -11.62 -20.16 -13.61
C LEU A 171 -10.19 -20.73 -13.60
N VAL A 172 -9.41 -20.45 -12.55
CA VAL A 172 -7.98 -20.79 -12.44
C VAL A 172 -7.66 -21.58 -11.16
N GLY A 173 -8.68 -22.12 -10.49
CA GLY A 173 -8.53 -22.96 -9.31
C GLY A 173 -7.92 -22.21 -8.13
N LYS A 174 -7.14 -22.91 -7.30
CA LYS A 174 -6.58 -22.38 -6.06
C LYS A 174 -5.67 -21.15 -6.24
N VAL A 175 -5.07 -20.98 -7.43
CA VAL A 175 -4.17 -19.85 -7.74
C VAL A 175 -4.91 -18.52 -7.78
N GLY A 176 -6.22 -18.53 -8.05
CA GLY A 176 -7.03 -17.30 -8.12
C GLY A 176 -7.68 -16.87 -6.81
N GLY A 177 -7.64 -17.71 -5.77
CA GLY A 177 -8.24 -17.42 -4.47
C GLY A 177 -9.70 -16.91 -4.52
N ALA A 178 -10.11 -16.15 -3.52
CA ALA A 178 -11.44 -15.52 -3.46
C ALA A 178 -11.57 -14.23 -4.33
N LYS A 179 -10.56 -13.95 -5.16
CA LYS A 179 -10.45 -12.74 -5.99
C LYS A 179 -11.49 -12.75 -7.11
N SER A 180 -11.85 -11.58 -7.62
CA SER A 180 -12.81 -11.44 -8.71
C SER A 180 -12.28 -10.58 -9.84
N MET A 181 -12.79 -10.81 -11.06
CA MET A 181 -12.42 -10.00 -12.22
C MET A 181 -12.76 -8.52 -12.03
N GLU A 182 -13.91 -8.23 -11.41
CA GLU A 182 -14.35 -6.86 -11.12
C GLU A 182 -13.43 -6.16 -10.11
N GLY A 183 -12.91 -6.91 -9.14
CA GLY A 183 -11.88 -6.42 -8.23
C GLY A 183 -10.61 -6.05 -8.98
N ALA A 184 -10.10 -6.93 -9.86
CA ALA A 184 -8.90 -6.63 -10.63
C ALA A 184 -9.07 -5.48 -11.63
N VAL A 185 -10.25 -5.33 -12.26
CA VAL A 185 -10.54 -4.14 -13.08
C VAL A 185 -10.55 -2.88 -12.22
N GLY A 186 -11.14 -2.93 -11.02
CA GLY A 186 -11.07 -1.84 -10.04
C GLY A 186 -9.62 -1.51 -9.65
N CYS A 187 -8.80 -2.52 -9.39
CA CYS A 187 -7.38 -2.40 -9.09
C CYS A 187 -6.61 -1.71 -10.23
N LEU A 188 -6.83 -2.17 -11.47
CA LEU A 188 -6.22 -1.64 -12.69
C LEU A 188 -6.48 -0.14 -12.81
N CYS A 189 -7.76 0.23 -12.83
CA CYS A 189 -8.19 1.60 -13.07
C CYS A 189 -7.70 2.53 -11.95
N ALA A 190 -7.85 2.12 -10.69
CA ALA A 190 -7.46 2.93 -9.55
C ALA A 190 -5.94 3.14 -9.49
N THR A 191 -5.16 2.07 -9.74
CA THR A 191 -3.69 2.14 -9.76
C THR A 191 -3.18 2.97 -10.93
N ALA A 192 -3.70 2.75 -12.13
CA ALA A 192 -3.30 3.52 -13.31
C ALA A 192 -3.60 5.01 -13.13
N ALA A 193 -4.79 5.36 -12.61
CA ALA A 193 -5.15 6.75 -12.35
C ALA A 193 -4.29 7.39 -11.25
N ALA A 194 -4.03 6.69 -10.14
CA ALA A 194 -3.22 7.20 -9.04
C ALA A 194 -1.77 7.43 -9.47
N ILE A 195 -1.19 6.49 -10.23
CA ILE A 195 0.18 6.61 -10.73
C ILE A 195 0.27 7.69 -11.81
N PHE A 196 -0.71 7.79 -12.71
CA PHE A 196 -0.77 8.89 -13.67
C PHE A 196 -0.74 10.25 -12.97
N ALA A 197 -1.60 10.42 -11.95
CA ALA A 197 -1.63 11.64 -11.16
C ALA A 197 -0.29 11.90 -10.45
N ALA A 198 0.32 10.88 -9.84
CA ALA A 198 1.61 10.99 -9.19
C ALA A 198 2.74 11.42 -10.16
N LEU A 199 2.80 10.82 -11.35
CA LEU A 199 3.81 11.13 -12.36
C LEU A 199 3.62 12.54 -12.95
N VAL A 200 2.38 13.02 -13.07
CA VAL A 200 2.07 14.39 -13.50
C VAL A 200 2.47 15.40 -12.42
N VAL A 201 2.12 15.13 -11.17
CA VAL A 201 2.37 16.06 -10.04
C VAL A 201 3.86 16.12 -9.67
N GLU A 202 4.57 14.98 -9.70
CA GLU A 202 5.97 14.87 -9.30
C GLU A 202 6.90 14.60 -10.49
N ARG A 203 6.63 15.25 -11.62
CA ARG A 203 7.36 15.06 -12.88
C ARG A 203 8.88 15.22 -12.71
N ASP A 204 9.31 16.18 -11.89
CA ASP A 204 10.71 16.48 -11.58
C ASP A 204 11.43 15.34 -10.85
N PHE A 205 10.69 14.52 -10.10
CA PHE A 205 11.26 13.39 -9.38
C PHE A 205 11.42 12.17 -10.28
N TYR A 206 10.43 11.92 -11.14
CA TYR A 206 10.37 10.71 -11.95
C TYR A 206 11.12 10.83 -13.28
N PHE A 207 11.26 12.04 -13.82
CA PHE A 207 11.87 12.22 -15.14
C PHE A 207 12.95 13.29 -15.11
N ASP A 208 14.14 12.91 -15.57
CA ASP A 208 15.26 13.81 -15.78
C ASP A 208 15.10 14.47 -17.16
N VAL A 209 14.09 15.33 -17.31
CA VAL A 209 13.75 15.92 -18.60
C VAL A 209 14.62 17.14 -18.87
N VAL A 210 15.37 17.09 -19.97
CA VAL A 210 15.96 18.26 -20.63
C VAL A 210 14.83 19.02 -21.33
N ASP A 211 14.68 20.31 -21.04
CA ASP A 211 13.63 21.18 -21.59
C ASP A 211 13.43 20.96 -23.11
N GLY A 212 12.21 20.57 -23.55
CA GLY A 212 11.84 20.67 -24.97
C GLY A 212 10.84 19.66 -25.55
N ASP A 213 10.70 18.44 -25.01
CA ASP A 213 9.81 17.41 -25.60
C ASP A 213 8.67 16.99 -24.67
N PHE A 214 7.63 17.82 -24.62
CA PHE A 214 6.40 17.55 -23.86
C PHE A 214 5.70 16.26 -24.34
N GLY A 215 5.82 15.91 -25.63
CA GLY A 215 5.19 14.74 -26.23
C GLY A 215 5.81 13.44 -25.72
N ALA A 216 7.15 13.38 -25.65
CA ALA A 216 7.86 12.23 -25.11
C ALA A 216 7.50 11.97 -23.63
N VAL A 217 7.45 13.02 -22.80
CA VAL A 217 7.10 12.88 -21.37
C VAL A 217 5.66 12.41 -21.19
N ALA A 218 4.70 12.97 -21.93
CA ALA A 218 3.31 12.53 -21.90
C ALA A 218 3.16 11.05 -22.32
N GLY A 219 3.96 10.62 -23.31
CA GLY A 219 4.05 9.22 -23.73
C GLY A 219 4.56 8.31 -22.60
N MET A 220 5.68 8.67 -21.98
CA MET A 220 6.25 7.90 -20.85
C MET A 220 5.26 7.78 -19.68
N ILE A 221 4.62 8.90 -19.28
CA ILE A 221 3.62 8.90 -18.22
C ILE A 221 2.48 7.92 -18.54
N SER A 222 1.96 7.97 -19.76
CA SER A 222 0.86 7.09 -20.19
C SER A 222 1.29 5.61 -20.19
N THR A 223 2.46 5.31 -20.72
CA THR A 223 3.01 3.94 -20.76
C THR A 223 3.24 3.38 -19.35
N ILE A 224 3.88 4.14 -18.47
CA ILE A 224 4.16 3.70 -17.09
C ILE A 224 2.85 3.49 -16.33
N SER A 225 1.89 4.41 -16.45
CA SER A 225 0.61 4.33 -15.73
C SER A 225 -0.22 3.12 -16.17
N LEU A 226 -0.26 2.83 -17.47
CA LEU A 226 -0.95 1.66 -18.01
C LEU A 226 -0.25 0.36 -17.59
N ALA A 227 1.08 0.30 -17.70
CA ALA A 227 1.86 -0.85 -17.25
C ALA A 227 1.65 -1.11 -15.76
N ALA A 228 1.60 -0.07 -14.94
CA ALA A 228 1.35 -0.19 -13.52
C ALA A 228 -0.04 -0.73 -13.21
N GLY A 229 -1.09 -0.24 -13.89
CA GLY A 229 -2.45 -0.77 -13.74
C GLY A 229 -2.55 -2.25 -14.14
N VAL A 230 -1.91 -2.64 -15.25
CA VAL A 230 -1.87 -4.04 -15.70
C VAL A 230 -1.12 -4.93 -14.71
N GLY A 231 0.06 -4.50 -14.27
CA GLY A 231 0.87 -5.22 -13.28
C GLY A 231 0.16 -5.36 -11.93
N ALA A 232 -0.56 -4.32 -11.51
CA ALA A 232 -1.38 -4.32 -10.31
C ALA A 232 -2.54 -5.32 -10.38
N ALA A 233 -3.30 -5.30 -11.47
CA ALA A 233 -4.37 -6.26 -11.69
C ALA A 233 -3.86 -7.69 -11.80
N ALA A 234 -2.73 -7.90 -12.47
CA ALA A 234 -2.09 -9.22 -12.53
C ALA A 234 -1.67 -9.69 -11.13
N ALA A 235 -1.02 -8.84 -10.33
CA ALA A 235 -0.64 -9.16 -8.96
C ALA A 235 -1.85 -9.47 -8.07
N GLU A 236 -2.93 -8.70 -8.19
CA GLU A 236 -4.17 -8.90 -7.44
C GLU A 236 -4.87 -10.23 -7.76
N LEU A 237 -4.67 -10.75 -8.97
CA LEU A 237 -5.25 -12.03 -9.40
C LEU A 237 -4.39 -13.25 -8.99
N LEU A 238 -3.20 -13.02 -8.43
CA LEU A 238 -2.27 -14.08 -7.99
C LEU A 238 -2.36 -14.30 -6.48
N ASP A 239 -2.90 -15.44 -6.06
CA ASP A 239 -2.79 -15.92 -4.68
C ASP A 239 -1.42 -16.59 -4.46
N VAL A 240 -0.48 -15.88 -3.85
CA VAL A 240 0.88 -16.38 -3.56
C VAL A 240 0.84 -17.24 -2.31
N GLY A 241 0.34 -18.46 -2.43
CA GLY A 241 0.41 -19.47 -1.37
C GLY A 241 -0.19 -19.04 -0.04
N GLY A 242 -1.23 -18.19 -0.05
CA GLY A 242 -1.91 -17.70 1.15
C GLY A 242 -1.14 -16.63 1.93
N TRP A 243 -0.05 -16.08 1.39
CA TRP A 243 0.61 -14.92 1.97
C TRP A 243 -0.28 -13.68 1.87
N ASP A 244 -0.16 -12.77 2.85
CA ASP A 244 -0.98 -11.57 2.91
C ASP A 244 -0.65 -10.61 1.76
N ASP A 245 -1.70 -10.10 1.09
CA ASP A 245 -1.61 -9.18 -0.04
C ASP A 245 -0.79 -7.93 0.27
N ASN A 246 -0.79 -7.48 1.52
CA ASN A 246 0.00 -6.33 1.96
C ASN A 246 1.51 -6.54 1.82
N LEU A 247 1.97 -7.79 1.82
CA LEU A 247 3.36 -8.15 1.55
C LEU A 247 3.59 -8.38 0.06
N THR A 248 2.71 -9.14 -0.59
CA THR A 248 2.95 -9.67 -1.94
C THR A 248 2.72 -8.63 -3.03
N LEU A 249 1.63 -7.85 -2.96
CA LEU A 249 1.25 -6.91 -4.00
C LEU A 249 2.34 -5.87 -4.34
N PRO A 250 2.94 -5.13 -3.38
CA PRO A 250 3.96 -4.14 -3.72
C PRO A 250 5.25 -4.80 -4.24
N LEU A 251 5.54 -6.05 -3.87
CA LEU A 251 6.70 -6.78 -4.36
C LEU A 251 6.50 -7.26 -5.80
N LEU A 252 5.33 -7.85 -6.09
CA LEU A 252 4.99 -8.32 -7.42
C LEU A 252 4.83 -7.17 -8.41
N SER A 253 4.12 -6.10 -8.03
CA SER A 253 3.96 -4.94 -8.92
C SER A 253 5.26 -4.18 -9.10
N GLY A 254 6.09 -4.07 -8.06
CA GLY A 254 7.42 -3.47 -8.15
C GLY A 254 8.33 -4.23 -9.12
N LEU A 255 8.34 -5.57 -9.02
CA LEU A 255 9.08 -6.42 -9.95
C LEU A 255 8.57 -6.27 -11.38
N PHE A 256 7.26 -6.27 -11.58
CA PHE A 256 6.65 -6.07 -12.90
C PHE A 256 7.06 -4.72 -13.51
N LEU A 257 6.95 -3.63 -12.74
CA LEU A 257 7.33 -2.31 -13.19
C LEU A 257 8.82 -2.23 -13.53
N GLN A 258 9.69 -2.78 -12.68
CA GLN A 258 11.13 -2.81 -12.90
C GLN A 258 11.49 -3.50 -14.22
N LEU A 259 10.82 -4.62 -14.54
CA LEU A 259 11.11 -5.41 -15.74
C LEU A 259 10.51 -4.80 -17.02
N THR A 260 9.39 -4.10 -16.92
CA THR A 260 8.64 -3.62 -18.11
C THR A 260 8.93 -2.17 -18.45
N VAL A 261 8.99 -1.29 -17.45
CA VAL A 261 9.10 0.16 -17.61
C VAL A 261 10.20 0.78 -16.74
N GLY A 262 11.01 -0.03 -16.06
CA GLY A 262 12.10 0.44 -15.21
C GLY A 262 13.17 1.25 -15.96
N GLY A 263 13.31 1.08 -17.27
CA GLY A 263 14.19 1.94 -18.08
C GLY A 263 13.64 3.36 -18.32
N LEU A 264 12.35 3.57 -18.08
CA LEU A 264 11.69 4.88 -18.15
C LEU A 264 11.60 5.57 -16.78
N LEU A 265 11.94 4.85 -15.70
CA LEU A 265 11.88 5.28 -14.30
C LEU A 265 13.30 5.30 -13.72
#